data_AF-A0A351CJB5-F1
#
_entry.id   AF-A0A351CJB5-F1
#
_cell.length_a   1.000
_cell.length_b   1.000
_cell.length_c   1.000
_cell.angle_alpha   90.00
_cell.angle_beta   90.00
_cell.angle_gamma   90.00
#
_symmetry.space_group_name_H-M   'P 1'
#
loop_
_entity.id
_entity.type
_entity.pdbx_description
1 polymer ?
#
loop_
_entity_poly.entity_id
_entity_poly.type
_entity_poly.pdbx_seq_one_letter_code
_entity_poly.pdbx_strand_id
1 'polypeptide(L)' 'MIQMQTKLKVADNSGGIRAMCIKVLGGSKRRYANIGDVIKVSIKEASPRGKVKKGDV' A
#
# COMPACT_ATOMS: atom_id res chain seq x y z
N MET A 1 10.86 8.22 0.50
CA MET A 1 11.07 7.21 1.56
C MET A 1 9.72 6.82 2.16
N ILE A 2 9.37 5.53 2.14
CA ILE A 2 8.10 4.99 2.63
C ILE A 2 8.40 4.09 3.83
N GLN A 3 7.67 4.25 4.92
CA GLN A 3 7.75 3.39 6.11
C GLN A 3 6.37 2.85 6.50
N MET A 4 6.32 2.00 7.53
CA MET A 4 5.05 1.56 8.11
C MET A 4 4.14 2.75 8.45
N GLN A 5 2.83 2.56 8.28
CA GLN A 5 1.77 3.57 8.47
C GLN A 5 1.78 4.76 7.51
N THR A 6 2.70 4.80 6.54
CA THR A 6 2.66 5.81 5.46
C THR A 6 1.40 5.60 4.60
N LYS A 7 0.61 6.66 4.38
CA LYS A 7 -0.51 6.65 3.45
C LYS A 7 -0.03 7.00 2.04
N LEU A 8 -0.47 6.25 1.06
CA LEU A 8 -0.07 6.33 -0.34
C LEU A 8 -1.31 6.46 -1.22
N LYS A 9 -1.19 7.22 -2.30
CA LYS A 9 -2.19 7.23 -3.37
C LYS A 9 -1.93 6.03 -4.27
N VAL A 10 -2.98 5.30 -4.61
CA VAL A 10 -2.91 4.19 -5.57
C VAL A 10 -2.94 4.78 -6.98
N ALA A 11 -2.07 4.29 -7.87
CA ALA A 11 -1.90 4.77 -9.23
C ALA A 11 -2.08 3.61 -10.23
N ASP A 12 -3.22 2.92 -10.13
CA ASP A 12 -3.60 1.83 -11.01
C ASP A 12 -5.12 1.84 -11.28
N ASN A 13 -5.62 0.82 -11.97
CA ASN A 13 -7.04 0.60 -12.26
C ASN A 13 -7.70 -0.49 -11.38
N SER A 14 -7.07 -0.88 -10.26
CA SER A 14 -7.64 -1.87 -9.34
C SER A 14 -8.90 -1.37 -8.62
N GLY A 15 -9.06 -0.04 -8.56
CA GLY A 15 -10.11 0.65 -7.82
C GLY A 15 -9.70 1.03 -6.39
N GLY A 16 -8.49 0.72 -5.95
CA GLY A 16 -7.91 1.33 -4.75
C GLY A 16 -7.69 2.83 -4.95
N ILE A 17 -7.96 3.65 -3.93
CA ILE A 17 -7.74 5.11 -3.97
C ILE A 17 -6.62 5.49 -3.01
N ARG A 18 -6.72 5.03 -1.76
CA ARG A 18 -5.68 5.22 -0.73
C ARG A 18 -5.30 3.89 -0.12
N ALA A 19 -4.00 3.68 0.02
CA ALA A 19 -3.42 2.53 0.70
C ALA A 19 -2.55 2.99 1.87
N MET A 20 -2.34 2.12 2.85
CA MET A 20 -1.43 2.35 3.96
C MET A 20 -0.38 1.23 3.99
N CYS A 21 0.90 1.59 4.03
CA CYS A 21 1.98 0.61 4.19
C CYS A 21 1.88 -0.08 5.55
N ILE A 22 1.83 -1.41 5.57
CA ILE A 22 1.83 -2.21 6.80
C ILE A 22 3.15 -2.96 7.00
N LYS A 23 3.92 -3.19 5.95
CA LYS A 23 5.25 -3.79 6.03
C LYS A 23 6.10 -3.45 4.81
N VAL A 24 7.36 -3.06 5.03
CA VAL A 24 8.38 -3.01 3.97
C VAL A 24 9.00 -4.40 3.82
N LEU A 25 9.03 -4.94 2.58
CA LEU A 25 9.57 -6.28 2.30
C LEU A 25 11.07 -6.22 1.97
N GLY A 26 11.75 -7.37 2.01
CA GLY A 26 13.18 -7.47 1.70
C GLY A 26 14.11 -7.40 2.91
N GLY A 27 13.67 -7.86 4.10
CA GLY A 27 14.53 -8.05 5.27
C GLY A 27 13.84 -7.79 6.61
N SER A 28 14.35 -8.40 7.68
CA SER A 28 13.78 -8.27 9.04
C SER A 28 13.99 -6.87 9.64
N LYS A 29 15.13 -6.23 9.35
CA LYS A 29 15.51 -4.90 9.87
C LYS A 29 15.27 -3.75 8.90
N ARG A 30 14.64 -4.00 7.75
CA ARG A 30 14.40 -2.97 6.75
C ARG A 30 13.33 -1.99 7.23
N ARG A 31 13.71 -0.71 7.35
CA ARG A 31 12.84 0.36 7.88
C ARG A 31 12.11 1.13 6.78
N TYR A 32 12.73 1.22 5.61
CA TYR A 32 12.32 2.12 4.55
C TYR A 32 12.31 1.47 3.18
N ALA A 33 11.33 1.88 2.38
CA ALA A 33 11.20 1.58 0.96
C ALA A 33 11.42 2.84 0.11
N ASN A 34 12.01 2.64 -1.06
CA ASN A 34 12.20 3.62 -2.13
C ASN A 34 11.57 3.09 -3.43
N ILE A 35 11.76 3.82 -4.52
CA ILE A 35 11.25 3.42 -5.84
C ILE A 35 11.82 2.05 -6.21
N GLY A 36 10.95 1.15 -6.68
CA GLY A 36 11.31 -0.23 -7.04
C GLY A 36 11.17 -1.25 -5.90
N ASP A 37 11.01 -0.81 -4.66
CA ASP A 37 10.80 -1.72 -3.54
C ASP A 37 9.35 -2.19 -3.43
N VAL A 38 9.17 -3.46 -3.03
CA VAL A 38 7.85 -4.03 -2.76
C VAL A 38 7.47 -3.81 -1.30
N ILE A 39 6.24 -3.35 -1.09
CA ILE A 39 5.65 -3.14 0.24
C ILE A 39 4.32 -3.88 0.32
N LYS A 40 3.97 -4.34 1.52
CA LYS A 40 2.64 -4.84 1.83
C LYS A 40 1.78 -3.67 2.31
N VAL A 41 0.58 -3.53 1.76
CA VAL A 41 -0.32 -2.41 2.05
C VAL A 41 -1.68 -2.89 2.54
N SER A 42 -2.48 -2.00 3.13
CA SER A 42 -3.91 -2.22 3.37
C SER A 42 -4.70 -1.09 2.73
N ILE A 43 -5.76 -1.42 1.99
CA ILE A 43 -6.62 -0.44 1.32
C ILE A 43 -7.46 0.30 2.36
N LYS A 44 -7.33 1.62 2.40
CA LYS A 44 -8.07 2.51 3.33
C LYS A 44 -9.24 3.21 2.67
N GLU A 45 -9.18 3.38 1.35
CA GLU A 45 -10.23 3.98 0.54
C GLU A 45 -10.25 3.27 -0.82
N ALA A 46 -11.43 2.86 -1.27
CA ALA A 46 -11.64 2.13 -2.52
C ALA A 46 -12.88 2.64 -3.24
N SER A 47 -12.86 2.57 -4.57
CA SER A 47 -14.01 2.83 -5.43
C SER A 47 -15.08 1.74 -5.22
N PRO A 48 -16.38 2.07 -5.20
CA PRO A 48 -17.46 1.10 -4.98
C PRO A 48 -17.43 -0.09 -5.96
N ARG A 49 -17.11 0.20 -7.23
CA ARG A 49 -17.06 -0.78 -8.34
C ARG A 49 -15.67 -1.38 -8.55
N GLY A 50 -14.69 -0.99 -7.74
CA GLY A 50 -13.32 -1.50 -7.82
C GLY A 50 -13.22 -2.99 -7.52
N LYS A 51 -12.18 -3.63 -8.06
CA LYS A 51 -11.84 -5.03 -7.80
C LYS A 51 -11.44 -5.24 -6.35
N VAL A 52 -10.67 -4.31 -5.78
CA VAL A 52 -10.29 -4.31 -4.36
C VAL A 52 -11.28 -3.52 -3.51
N LYS A 53 -11.46 -3.93 -2.26
CA LYS A 53 -12.35 -3.31 -1.27
C LYS A 53 -11.56 -2.70 -0.12
N LYS A 54 -12.21 -1.80 0.63
CA LYS A 54 -11.63 -1.23 1.85
C LYS A 54 -11.35 -2.36 2.85
N GLY A 55 -10.13 -2.41 3.36
CA GLY A 55 -9.67 -3.44 4.29
C GLY A 55 -8.78 -4.50 3.65
N ASP A 56 -8.86 -4.71 2.34
CA ASP A 56 -8.03 -5.67 1.61
C ASP A 56 -6.53 -5.38 1.80
N VAL A 57 -5.71 -6.44 1.74
CA VAL A 57 -4.27 -6.43 2.02
C VAL A 57 -3.49 -7.02 0.87
#